data_AF-A0A0Q7T1D8-F1
#
_entry.id   AF-A0A0Q7T1D8-F1
#
_cell.length_a   1.000
_cell.length_b   1.000
_cell.length_c   1.000
_cell.angle_alpha   90.00
_cell.angle_beta   90.00
_cell.angle_gamma   90.00
#
_symmetry.space_group_name_H-M   'P 1'
#
loop_
_entity.id
_entity.type
_entity.pdbx_description
1 polymer ?
#
loop_
_entity_poly.entity_id
_entity_poly.type
_entity_poly.pdbx_seq_one_letter_code
_entity_poly.pdbx_strand_id
1 'polypeptide(L)'
;MDAIVAACALVAQADGWVTPQERKRMTDRMRETPSIRSFGLHEVLVGFEALNLRFDRDLEDGQAAAEAAIAQLRGQPGPSRLLIETACSVAEADGGFDAEERAALLRMCELLDVDPARFDLLVERAALDVRR
;
A
#
# COMPACT_ATOMS: atom_id res chain seq x y z
N MET A 1 6.20 -12.02 -0.67
CA MET A 1 6.41 -11.33 -1.96
C MET A 1 5.06 -10.82 -2.46
N ASP A 2 4.07 -11.70 -2.57
CA ASP A 2 2.67 -11.39 -2.93
C ASP A 2 2.02 -10.27 -2.10
N ALA A 3 2.41 -10.14 -0.84
CA ALA A 3 1.86 -9.10 0.03
C ALA A 3 2.31 -7.67 -0.34
N ILE A 4 3.57 -7.46 -0.77
CA ILE A 4 4.10 -6.13 -1.22
C ILE A 4 3.37 -5.69 -2.47
N VAL A 5 3.14 -6.65 -3.36
CA VAL A 5 2.37 -6.46 -4.56
C VAL A 5 0.94 -6.04 -4.24
N ALA A 6 0.27 -6.79 -3.38
CA ALA A 6 -1.10 -6.53 -2.97
C ALA A 6 -1.24 -5.19 -2.25
N ALA A 7 -0.26 -4.83 -1.42
CA ALA A 7 -0.19 -3.52 -0.79
C ALA A 7 -0.17 -2.39 -1.81
N CYS A 8 0.73 -2.47 -2.78
CA CYS A 8 0.84 -1.42 -3.79
C CYS A 8 -0.40 -1.38 -4.70
N ALA A 9 -1.03 -2.53 -4.96
CA ALA A 9 -2.28 -2.59 -5.72
C ALA A 9 -3.45 -1.97 -4.95
N LEU A 10 -3.57 -2.19 -3.64
CA LEU A 10 -4.60 -1.55 -2.82
C LEU A 10 -4.41 -0.04 -2.73
N VAL A 11 -3.16 0.43 -2.56
CA VAL A 11 -2.86 1.87 -2.55
C VAL A 11 -3.18 2.49 -3.91
N ALA A 12 -2.81 1.84 -5.01
CA ALA A 12 -3.15 2.31 -6.35
C ALA A 12 -4.67 2.40 -6.54
N GLN A 13 -5.42 1.40 -6.08
CA GLN A 13 -6.87 1.32 -6.29
C GLN A 13 -7.71 2.12 -5.28
N ALA A 14 -7.09 2.91 -4.41
CA ALA A 14 -7.78 3.60 -3.34
C ALA A 14 -8.82 4.63 -3.83
N ASP A 15 -8.61 5.20 -5.03
CA ASP A 15 -9.54 6.10 -5.72
C ASP A 15 -10.67 5.39 -6.48
N GLY A 16 -10.63 4.04 -6.50
CA GLY A 16 -11.58 3.17 -7.18
C GLY A 16 -11.29 2.91 -8.66
N TRP A 17 -10.44 3.69 -9.33
CA TRP A 17 -10.17 3.58 -10.77
C TRP A 17 -8.74 4.01 -11.13
N VAL A 18 -7.82 3.05 -11.10
CA VAL A 18 -6.47 3.25 -11.64
C VAL A 18 -6.50 3.39 -13.17
N THR A 19 -6.20 4.58 -13.68
CA THR A 19 -5.95 4.76 -15.11
C THR A 19 -4.64 4.06 -15.53
N PRO A 20 -4.46 3.73 -16.82
CA PRO A 20 -3.18 3.19 -17.31
C PRO A 20 -1.99 4.10 -17.02
N GLN A 21 -2.23 5.41 -16.88
CA GLN A 21 -1.19 6.39 -16.57
C GLN A 21 -0.79 6.34 -15.08
N GLU A 22 -1.75 6.21 -14.17
CA GLU A 22 -1.49 5.99 -12.74
C GLU A 22 -0.81 4.64 -12.49
N ARG A 23 -1.23 3.58 -13.20
CA ARG A 23 -0.57 2.27 -13.17
C ARG A 23 0.92 2.36 -13.53
N LYS A 24 1.22 3.13 -14.59
CA LYS A 24 2.59 3.36 -15.01
C LYS A 24 3.39 4.14 -13.96
N ARG A 25 2.82 5.22 -13.40
CA ARG A 25 3.48 6.00 -12.32
C ARG A 25 3.78 5.12 -11.11
N MET A 26 2.82 4.28 -10.71
CA MET A 26 3.01 3.35 -9.59
C MET A 26 4.13 2.34 -9.87
N THR A 27 4.14 1.77 -11.07
CA THR A 27 5.21 0.87 -11.53
C THR A 27 6.58 1.55 -11.50
N ASP A 28 6.66 2.81 -11.93
CA ASP A 28 7.90 3.59 -11.90
C ASP A 28 8.37 3.86 -10.45
N ARG A 29 7.45 4.20 -9.54
CA ARG A 29 7.75 4.34 -8.10
C ARG A 29 8.27 3.05 -7.48
N MET A 30 7.67 1.90 -7.82
CA MET A 30 8.16 0.61 -7.35
C MET A 30 9.59 0.32 -7.80
N ARG A 31 9.94 0.73 -9.03
CA ARG A 31 11.31 0.59 -9.56
C ARG A 31 12.30 1.48 -8.85
N GLU A 32 11.87 2.64 -8.37
CA GLU A 32 12.70 3.62 -7.67
C GLU A 32 12.84 3.31 -6.18
N THR A 33 11.87 2.60 -5.60
CA THR A 33 11.85 2.25 -4.17
C THR A 33 12.96 1.24 -3.82
N PRO A 34 13.94 1.60 -2.96
CA PRO A 34 15.06 0.72 -2.61
C PRO A 34 14.63 -0.59 -1.95
N SER A 35 13.61 -0.53 -1.08
CA SER A 35 13.08 -1.70 -0.38
C SER A 35 12.57 -2.76 -1.36
N ILE A 36 11.85 -2.35 -2.41
CA ILE A 36 11.33 -3.26 -3.44
C ILE A 36 12.46 -3.94 -4.22
N ARG A 37 13.56 -3.23 -4.49
CA ARG A 37 14.74 -3.83 -5.13
C ARG A 37 15.36 -4.93 -4.29
N SER A 38 15.37 -4.78 -2.97
CA SER A 38 15.86 -5.81 -2.04
C SER A 38 14.95 -7.04 -1.98
N PHE A 39 13.67 -6.90 -2.32
CA PHE A 39 12.69 -7.98 -2.32
C PHE A 39 12.58 -8.77 -3.62
N GLY A 40 13.13 -8.27 -4.73
CA GLY A 40 12.92 -8.84 -6.06
C GLY A 40 11.93 -8.00 -6.87
N LEU A 41 12.45 -6.95 -7.52
CA LEU A 41 11.65 -6.01 -8.31
C LEU A 41 10.85 -6.71 -9.41
N HIS A 42 11.42 -7.71 -10.06
CA HIS A 42 10.77 -8.39 -11.18
C HIS A 42 9.50 -9.11 -10.71
N GLU A 43 9.58 -9.88 -9.63
CA GLU A 43 8.47 -10.62 -9.08
C GLU A 43 7.38 -9.69 -8.52
N VAL A 44 7.78 -8.57 -7.91
CA VAL A 44 6.84 -7.55 -7.45
C VAL A 44 6.04 -6.96 -8.62
N LEU A 45 6.71 -6.64 -9.72
CA LEU A 45 6.04 -6.12 -10.92
C LEU A 45 5.13 -7.14 -11.58
N VAL A 46 5.55 -8.41 -11.67
CA VAL A 46 4.72 -9.49 -12.23
C VAL A 46 3.45 -9.69 -11.41
N GLY A 47 3.59 -9.74 -10.08
CA GLY A 47 2.42 -9.83 -9.21
C GLY A 47 1.51 -8.62 -9.36
N PHE A 48 2.07 -7.41 -9.52
CA PHE A 48 1.29 -6.18 -9.56
C PHE A 48 0.43 -6.14 -10.81
N GLU A 49 1.02 -6.52 -11.95
CA GLU A 49 0.29 -6.69 -13.21
C GLU A 49 -0.82 -7.75 -13.08
N ALA A 50 -0.54 -8.88 -12.41
CA ALA A 50 -1.51 -9.95 -12.20
C ALA A 50 -2.70 -9.50 -11.33
N LEU A 51 -2.46 -8.72 -10.28
CA LEU A 51 -3.50 -8.14 -9.43
C LEU A 51 -4.30 -7.07 -10.17
N ASN A 52 -3.64 -6.19 -10.93
CA ASN A 52 -4.31 -5.20 -11.78
C ASN A 52 -5.24 -5.86 -12.80
N LEU A 53 -4.82 -6.97 -13.42
CA LEU A 53 -5.69 -7.74 -14.32
C LEU A 53 -6.93 -8.33 -13.64
N ARG A 54 -6.91 -8.52 -12.31
CA ARG A 54 -8.08 -8.94 -11.54
C ARG A 54 -8.98 -7.74 -11.25
N PHE A 55 -8.42 -6.62 -10.81
CA PHE A 55 -9.14 -5.36 -10.64
C PHE A 55 -9.83 -4.89 -11.94
N ASP A 56 -9.18 -5.04 -13.09
CA ASP A 56 -9.74 -4.70 -14.41
C ASP A 56 -10.97 -5.57 -14.78
N ARG A 57 -11.10 -6.76 -14.19
CA ARG A 57 -12.22 -7.67 -14.43
C ARG A 57 -13.34 -7.46 -13.41
N ASP A 58 -12.97 -7.38 -12.15
CA ASP A 58 -13.88 -7.28 -11.02
C ASP A 58 -13.14 -6.61 -9.85
N LEU A 59 -13.61 -5.43 -9.46
CA LEU A 59 -13.01 -4.64 -8.38
C LEU A 59 -13.12 -5.36 -7.02
N GLU A 60 -14.21 -6.08 -6.76
CA GLU A 60 -14.41 -6.81 -5.51
C GLU A 60 -13.50 -8.05 -5.45
N ASP A 61 -13.35 -8.80 -6.54
CA ASP A 61 -12.40 -9.95 -6.60
C ASP A 61 -10.95 -9.48 -6.47
N GLY A 62 -10.58 -8.40 -7.17
CA GLY A 62 -9.26 -7.80 -7.08
C GLY A 62 -8.93 -7.38 -5.64
N GLN A 63 -9.87 -6.70 -4.98
CA GLN A 63 -9.71 -6.27 -3.60
C GLN A 63 -9.62 -7.46 -2.64
N ALA A 64 -10.52 -8.44 -2.75
CA ALA A 64 -10.49 -9.63 -1.90
C ALA A 64 -9.17 -10.43 -2.07
N ALA A 65 -8.66 -10.55 -3.29
CA ALA A 65 -7.39 -11.21 -3.57
C ALA A 65 -6.20 -10.47 -2.95
N ALA A 66 -6.20 -9.13 -3.04
CA ALA A 66 -5.15 -8.31 -2.45
C ALA A 66 -5.15 -8.44 -0.92
N GLU A 67 -6.32 -8.32 -0.30
CA GLU A 67 -6.47 -8.44 1.15
C GLU A 67 -6.08 -9.84 1.65
N ALA A 68 -6.44 -10.89 0.92
CA ALA A 68 -6.04 -12.26 1.23
C ALA A 68 -4.50 -12.44 1.19
N ALA A 69 -3.82 -11.86 0.20
CA ALA A 69 -2.37 -11.92 0.10
C ALA A 69 -1.67 -11.16 1.23
N ILE A 70 -2.21 -10.02 1.65
CA ILE A 70 -1.70 -9.24 2.79
C ILE A 70 -1.93 -9.99 4.09
N ALA A 71 -3.12 -10.56 4.29
CA ALA A 71 -3.49 -11.30 5.50
C ALA A 71 -2.56 -12.50 5.77
N GLN A 72 -1.88 -13.04 4.76
CA GLN A 72 -0.86 -14.09 4.96
C GLN A 72 0.34 -13.64 5.81
N LEU A 73 0.62 -12.34 5.86
CA LEU A 73 1.69 -11.80 6.70
C LEU A 73 1.25 -11.58 8.16
N ARG A 74 -0.05 -11.66 8.46
CA ARG A 74 -0.56 -11.49 9.82
C ARG A 74 0.13 -12.46 10.78
N GLY A 75 0.55 -11.94 11.94
CA GLY A 75 1.33 -12.69 12.92
C GLY A 75 2.84 -12.76 12.63
N GLN A 76 3.30 -12.15 11.53
CA GLN A 76 4.72 -12.01 11.20
C GLN A 76 5.14 -10.53 11.35
N PRO A 77 5.56 -10.08 12.55
CA PRO A 77 5.74 -8.65 12.84
C PRO A 77 6.83 -7.98 12.00
N GLY A 78 7.93 -8.67 11.67
CA GLY A 78 8.97 -8.15 10.80
C GLY A 78 8.48 -7.90 9.37
N PRO A 79 7.99 -8.95 8.67
CA PRO A 79 7.43 -8.82 7.32
C PRO A 79 6.22 -7.86 7.24
N SER A 80 5.32 -7.89 8.23
CA SER A 80 4.14 -7.00 8.27
C SER A 80 4.53 -5.53 8.39
N ARG A 81 5.50 -5.22 9.26
CA ARG A 81 6.01 -3.86 9.41
C ARG A 81 6.69 -3.37 8.14
N LEU A 82 7.58 -4.20 7.58
CA LEU A 82 8.33 -3.85 6.38
C LEU A 82 7.41 -3.67 5.15
N LEU A 83 6.30 -4.40 5.12
CA LEU A 83 5.25 -4.20 4.13
C LEU A 83 4.63 -2.80 4.21
N ILE A 84 4.18 -2.39 5.39
CA ILE A 84 3.56 -1.07 5.61
C ILE A 84 4.58 0.05 5.32
N GLU A 85 5.82 -0.07 5.79
CA GLU A 85 6.89 0.91 5.51
C GLU A 85 7.14 1.06 4.01
N THR A 86 7.15 -0.06 3.28
CA THR A 86 7.34 -0.03 1.82
C THR A 86 6.15 0.63 1.12
N ALA A 87 4.91 0.32 1.53
CA ALA A 87 3.71 0.94 0.98
C ALA A 87 3.66 2.45 1.24
N CYS A 88 4.05 2.89 2.44
CA CYS A 88 4.16 4.31 2.77
C CYS A 88 5.21 4.99 1.88
N SER A 89 6.40 4.40 1.74
CA SER A 89 7.47 4.97 0.91
C SER A 89 7.08 5.09 -0.57
N VAL A 90 6.24 4.19 -1.09
CA VAL A 90 5.73 4.25 -2.46
C VAL A 90 4.69 5.36 -2.61
N ALA A 91 3.79 5.53 -1.64
CA ALA A 91 2.78 6.58 -1.66
C ALA A 91 3.37 7.99 -1.46
N GLU A 92 4.35 8.16 -0.56
CA GLU A 92 5.03 9.45 -0.33
C GLU A 92 5.77 10.00 -1.56
N ALA A 93 6.08 9.14 -2.54
CA ALA A 93 6.86 9.53 -3.71
C ALA A 93 6.19 10.64 -4.56
N ASP A 94 4.89 10.90 -4.41
CA ASP A 94 4.19 12.01 -5.11
C ASP A 94 3.96 13.27 -4.28
N GLY A 95 4.56 13.37 -3.09
CA GLY A 95 4.46 14.57 -2.25
C GLY A 95 3.52 14.44 -1.03
N GLY A 96 3.27 13.22 -0.57
CA GLY A 96 2.49 12.91 0.63
C GLY A 96 1.26 12.06 0.32
N PHE A 97 0.53 11.67 1.36
CA PHE A 97 -0.64 10.81 1.24
C PHE A 97 -1.92 11.63 1.06
N ASP A 98 -2.73 11.29 0.06
CA ASP A 98 -4.13 11.72 0.01
C ASP A 98 -5.02 10.91 0.99
N ALA A 99 -6.31 11.25 1.05
CA ALA A 99 -7.23 10.65 2.03
C ALA A 99 -7.49 9.16 1.72
N GLU A 100 -7.53 8.84 0.44
CA GLU A 100 -7.76 7.53 -0.14
C GLU A 100 -6.55 6.61 0.13
N GLU A 101 -5.34 7.05 -0.18
CA GLU A 101 -4.08 6.34 0.09
C GLU A 101 -3.92 6.07 1.60
N ARG A 102 -4.25 7.05 2.46
CA ARG A 102 -4.25 6.84 3.91
C ARG A 102 -5.26 5.77 4.33
N ALA A 103 -6.47 5.79 3.78
CA ALA A 103 -7.49 4.79 4.09
C ALA A 103 -7.03 3.37 3.70
N ALA A 104 -6.38 3.22 2.55
CA ALA A 104 -5.79 1.95 2.12
C ALA A 104 -4.70 1.48 3.10
N LEU A 105 -3.78 2.36 3.49
CA LEU A 105 -2.69 2.04 4.43
C LEU A 105 -3.23 1.68 5.84
N LEU A 106 -4.25 2.36 6.33
CA LEU A 106 -4.94 2.03 7.58
C LEU A 106 -5.62 0.67 7.52
N ARG A 107 -6.31 0.35 6.42
CA ARG A 107 -6.93 -0.96 6.22
C ARG A 107 -5.90 -2.09 6.23
N MET A 108 -4.71 -1.85 5.65
CA MET A 108 -3.62 -2.81 5.73
C MET A 108 -3.11 -3.00 7.16
N CYS A 109 -3.00 -1.92 7.94
CA CYS A 109 -2.61 -2.01 9.36
C CYS A 109 -3.61 -2.87 10.15
N GLU A 110 -4.92 -2.71 9.90
CA GLU A 110 -5.97 -3.55 10.49
C GLU A 110 -5.85 -5.03 10.10
N LEU A 111 -5.61 -5.32 8.81
CA LEU A 111 -5.45 -6.69 8.32
C LEU A 111 -4.26 -7.41 8.97
N LEU A 112 -3.17 -6.68 9.21
CA LEU A 112 -1.91 -7.21 9.72
C LEU A 112 -1.81 -7.18 11.26
N ASP A 113 -2.75 -6.53 11.94
CA ASP A 113 -2.71 -6.28 13.38
C ASP A 113 -1.46 -5.47 13.79
N VAL A 114 -1.18 -4.41 13.02
CA VAL A 114 -0.05 -3.50 13.24
C VAL A 114 -0.57 -2.12 13.66
N ASP A 115 0.09 -1.51 14.64
CA ASP A 115 -0.24 -0.18 15.12
C ASP A 115 0.07 0.92 14.06
N PRO A 116 -0.94 1.61 13.51
CA PRO A 116 -0.75 2.65 12.50
C PRO A 116 -0.04 3.90 13.02
N ALA A 117 0.00 4.12 14.35
CA ALA A 117 0.71 5.25 14.96
C ALA A 117 2.22 5.23 14.69
N ARG A 118 2.75 4.10 14.25
CA ARG A 118 4.18 3.90 13.96
C ARG A 118 4.61 4.38 12.58
N PHE A 119 3.67 4.76 11.71
CA PHE A 119 3.93 5.07 10.30
C PHE A 119 3.43 6.46 9.87
N ASP A 120 3.18 7.36 10.83
CA ASP A 120 2.70 8.73 10.56
C ASP A 120 1.39 8.80 9.74
N LEU A 121 0.63 7.71 9.76
CA LEU A 121 -0.66 7.57 9.08
C LEU A 121 -1.78 8.27 9.85
N LEU A 122 -1.62 8.39 11.18
CA LEU A 122 -2.51 9.13 12.04
C LEU A 122 -2.20 10.61 11.88
N VAL A 123 -3.07 11.35 11.19
CA VAL A 123 -3.02 12.81 11.15
C VAL A 123 -2.87 13.34 12.58
N GLU A 124 -1.85 14.16 12.83
CA GLU A 124 -1.75 14.92 14.09
C GLU A 124 -3.03 15.75 14.28
N ARG A 125 -3.98 15.23 15.05
CA ARG A 125 -4.89 16.09 15.82
C ARG A 125 -4.25 16.40 17.16
N ALA A 126 -3.20 17.21 17.13
CA ALA A 126 -2.71 17.98 18.27
C ALA A 126 -1.86 19.14 17.70
N ALA A 127 -1.95 20.39 18.09
CA ALA A 127 -2.81 21.10 19.02
C ALA A 127 -2.57 22.60 18.76
N LEU A 128 -3.62 23.41 18.72
CA LEU A 128 -3.58 24.81 19.18
C LEU A 128 -4.99 25.19 19.66
N ASP A 129 -5.48 24.38 20.60
CA ASP A 129 -6.25 24.91 21.72
C ASP A 129 -5.24 25.18 22.85
N VAL A 130 -5.48 26.23 23.64
CA VAL A 130 -4.61 26.82 24.69
C VAL A 130 -3.53 27.81 24.21
N ARG A 131 -3.96 29.05 23.92
CA ARG A 131 -3.28 30.24 24.46
C ARG A 131 -4.28 31.00 25.33
N ARG A 132 -4.10 30.84 26.65
CA ARG A 132 -4.54 31.80 27.67
C ARG A 132 -3.76 33.10 27.54
#